data_AF-A0A9E5FJA3-F1
#
_entry.id   AF-A0A9E5FJA3-F1
#
_cell.length_a   1.000
_cell.length_b   1.000
_cell.length_c   1.000
_cell.angle_alpha   90.00
_cell.angle_beta   90.00
_cell.angle_gamma   90.00
#
_symmetry.space_group_name_H-M   'P 1'
#
loop_
_entity.id
_entity.type
_entity.pdbx_description
1 polymer ?
#
loop_
_entity_poly.entity_id
_entity_poly.type
_entity_poly.pdbx_seq_one_letter_code
_entity_poly.pdbx_strand_id
1 'polypeptide(L)'
;MQELQEFIDQLKKFELADELITIGKEINQLKVSFEDFLLETERKLQIEILEAREKGETIEPVDFTDIKNAFFEGYKELQAKRKVQISLKDTLEKENLRLKKELLDRIRKVIESEENISTAFQAYKELHETWKKIGDIPRDQRDAIQKEYSRLIEIFFYTMRIYREIKDHDYKRNLQLKQNIIHKLQQLRNQESEIREVEQQLRTLQDEWEEIGPVANDLWEQIKTSYWETVRSIYEKINVHYEAQRQVFVQNIESKKSLVAAVNQLVEEAKLATQNKEWDRLTEAVVAQQEAWKKIGPGSRKENEVVWKEFRKACDEFFNLKKEHNKAQNEVFTQAANQKKTLIEKAKSFHGATDWKTASHNIIQLQKDWKTIGFAGKIDNKLWSEFRAACDVFFNAREEANKSQDLERVENANKKKEIIQSIMALETTDKRETLVALKDLAAAFAQTGPAPHNHKENLYAEFKKALDDKYNSLSLDAKEKDEVLFKSKLDGMFASPDRAKLLQREKSEIRKQIEKIQQESNQMENNLAFFAKSKGADALRADVDKKVAQANREIEKLKNRLKLIPNE
;
A
#
# COMPACT_ATOMS: atom_id res chain seq x y z
N MET A 1 -81.90 20.47 118.87
CA MET A 1 -81.24 21.54 118.09
C MET A 1 -79.75 21.29 117.87
N GLN A 2 -78.95 21.02 118.92
CA GLN A 2 -77.51 20.77 118.76
C GLN A 2 -77.18 19.57 117.85
N GLU A 3 -77.83 18.43 118.05
CA GLU A 3 -77.63 17.24 117.20
C GLU A 3 -78.09 17.46 115.74
N LEU A 4 -79.17 18.22 115.51
CA LEU A 4 -79.60 18.64 114.16
C LEU A 4 -78.56 19.54 113.47
N GLN A 5 -77.83 20.36 114.25
CA GLN A 5 -76.75 21.21 113.74
C GLN A 5 -75.54 20.36 113.33
N GLU A 6 -75.27 19.25 114.01
CA GLU A 6 -74.20 18.32 113.64
C GLU A 6 -74.40 17.69 112.26
N PHE A 7 -75.66 17.42 111.85
CA PHE A 7 -75.96 16.94 110.50
C PHE A 7 -75.60 17.99 109.43
N ILE A 8 -75.82 19.28 109.69
CA ILE A 8 -75.41 20.37 108.79
C ILE A 8 -73.89 20.46 108.73
N ASP A 9 -73.19 20.28 109.84
CA ASP A 9 -71.73 20.30 109.88
C ASP A 9 -71.12 19.09 109.16
N GLN A 10 -71.74 17.91 109.26
CA GLN A 10 -71.37 16.73 108.46
C GLN A 10 -71.59 16.97 106.96
N LEU A 11 -72.68 17.63 106.58
CA LEU A 11 -72.96 18.00 105.20
C LEU A 11 -71.89 18.96 104.63
N LYS A 12 -71.48 19.96 105.42
CA LYS A 12 -70.37 20.86 105.08
C LYS A 12 -69.03 20.12 104.94
N LYS A 13 -68.78 19.07 105.73
CA LYS A 13 -67.59 18.23 105.55
C LYS A 13 -67.59 17.49 104.21
N PHE A 14 -68.73 17.00 103.76
CA PHE A 14 -68.82 16.39 102.42
C PHE A 14 -68.60 17.39 101.30
N GLU A 15 -68.97 18.65 101.49
CA GLU A 15 -68.71 19.71 100.51
C GLU A 15 -67.22 19.97 100.27
N LEU A 16 -66.37 19.68 101.26
CA LEU A 16 -64.91 19.79 101.16
C LEU A 16 -64.27 18.57 100.46
N ALA A 17 -65.02 17.53 100.13
CA ALA A 17 -64.48 16.37 99.43
C ALA A 17 -64.29 16.68 97.94
N ASP A 18 -63.09 16.42 97.43
CA ASP A 18 -62.74 16.63 96.02
C ASP A 18 -63.59 15.75 95.07
N GLU A 19 -63.93 14.53 95.49
CA GLU A 19 -64.64 13.54 94.67
C GLU A 19 -66.01 13.16 95.27
N LEU A 20 -67.03 13.97 94.99
CA LEU A 20 -68.40 13.75 95.47
C LEU A 20 -69.08 12.51 94.86
N ILE A 21 -68.53 12.01 93.75
CA ILE A 21 -69.06 10.83 93.05
C ILE A 21 -68.95 9.58 93.93
N THR A 22 -67.80 9.39 94.58
CA THR A 22 -67.48 8.18 95.37
C THR A 22 -68.25 8.13 96.68
N ILE A 23 -68.50 9.28 97.31
CA ILE A 23 -69.26 9.41 98.57
C ILE A 23 -70.77 9.63 98.38
N GLY A 24 -71.28 9.34 97.17
CA GLY A 24 -72.69 9.60 96.83
C GLY A 24 -73.70 8.81 97.68
N LYS A 25 -73.31 7.62 98.16
CA LYS A 25 -74.18 6.78 99.00
C LYS A 25 -74.27 7.36 100.41
N GLU A 26 -73.15 7.83 100.93
CA GLU A 26 -72.97 8.45 102.23
C GLU A 26 -73.73 9.79 102.31
N ILE A 27 -73.67 10.60 101.25
CA ILE A 27 -74.47 11.84 101.13
C ILE A 27 -75.97 11.53 101.21
N ASN A 28 -76.45 10.53 100.47
CA ASN A 28 -77.86 10.14 100.50
C ASN A 28 -78.26 9.56 101.88
N GLN A 29 -77.38 8.79 102.51
CA GLN A 29 -77.62 8.22 103.84
C GLN A 29 -77.68 9.31 104.92
N LEU A 30 -76.87 10.37 104.81
CA LEU A 30 -76.93 11.52 105.70
C LEU A 30 -78.28 12.24 105.61
N LYS A 31 -78.83 12.39 104.40
CA LYS A 31 -80.18 12.94 104.18
C LYS A 31 -81.25 12.12 104.89
N VAL A 32 -81.26 10.81 104.67
CA VAL A 32 -82.23 9.91 105.30
C VAL A 32 -82.10 9.98 106.83
N SER A 33 -80.87 9.95 107.35
CA SER A 33 -80.62 10.02 108.79
C SER A 33 -81.07 11.35 109.40
N PHE A 34 -80.90 12.47 108.69
CA PHE A 34 -81.43 13.78 109.10
C PHE A 34 -82.96 13.81 109.09
N GLU A 35 -83.59 13.31 108.02
CA GLU A 35 -85.06 13.23 107.91
C GLU A 35 -85.66 12.39 109.04
N ASP A 36 -85.10 11.22 109.33
CA ASP A 36 -85.54 10.32 110.40
C ASP A 36 -85.34 10.96 111.78
N PHE A 37 -84.18 11.58 112.02
CA PHE A 37 -83.87 12.22 113.29
C PHE A 37 -84.75 13.46 113.54
N LEU A 38 -85.00 14.27 112.50
CA LEU A 38 -85.89 15.42 112.59
C LEU A 38 -87.32 14.98 112.91
N LEU A 39 -87.84 13.95 112.22
CA LEU A 39 -89.18 13.41 112.47
C LEU A 39 -89.33 12.90 113.90
N GLU A 40 -88.35 12.16 114.41
CA GLU A 40 -88.38 11.64 115.78
C GLU A 40 -88.25 12.78 116.81
N THR A 41 -87.48 13.83 116.51
CA THR A 41 -87.37 15.03 117.36
C THR A 41 -88.69 15.81 117.42
N GLU A 42 -89.33 16.05 116.28
CA GLU A 42 -90.66 16.69 116.19
C GLU A 42 -91.71 15.87 116.95
N ARG A 43 -91.69 14.53 116.81
CA ARG A 43 -92.58 13.63 117.53
C ARG A 43 -92.39 13.69 119.05
N LYS A 44 -91.14 13.67 119.54
CA LYS A 44 -90.85 13.78 120.98
C LYS A 44 -91.32 15.12 121.53
N LEU A 45 -91.07 16.21 120.81
CA LEU A 45 -91.55 17.53 121.21
C LEU A 45 -93.08 17.59 121.22
N GLN A 46 -93.76 16.98 120.25
CA GLN A 46 -95.22 16.87 120.23
C GLN A 46 -95.75 16.13 121.46
N ILE A 47 -95.10 15.02 121.85
CA ILE A 47 -95.44 14.26 123.06
C ILE A 47 -95.22 15.12 124.31
N GLU A 48 -94.07 15.79 124.44
CA GLU A 48 -93.77 16.68 125.57
C GLU A 48 -94.78 17.83 125.69
N ILE A 49 -95.17 18.46 124.56
CA ILE A 49 -96.20 19.51 124.54
C ILE A 49 -97.56 18.96 125.01
N LEU A 50 -97.93 17.75 124.60
CA LEU A 50 -99.18 17.11 125.03
C LEU A 50 -99.15 16.76 126.52
N GLU A 51 -98.04 16.21 127.03
CA GLU A 51 -97.86 15.87 128.45
C GLU A 51 -97.82 17.10 129.35
N ALA A 52 -97.16 18.19 128.92
CA ALA A 52 -97.15 19.46 129.65
C ALA A 52 -98.55 20.06 129.74
N ARG A 53 -99.33 19.96 128.67
CA ARG A 53 -100.72 20.44 128.63
C ARG A 53 -101.64 19.67 129.60
N GLU A 54 -101.39 18.38 129.82
CA GLU A 54 -102.09 17.59 130.85
C GLU A 54 -101.70 17.99 132.28
N LYS A 55 -100.48 18.49 132.49
CA LYS A 55 -99.98 18.96 133.80
C LYS A 55 -100.26 20.44 134.09
N GLY A 56 -100.92 21.15 133.17
CA GLY A 56 -101.22 22.58 133.29
C GLY A 56 -100.03 23.51 132.96
N GLU A 57 -98.97 22.97 132.38
CA GLU A 57 -97.79 23.70 131.91
C GLU A 57 -97.91 23.97 130.39
N THR A 58 -97.27 25.04 129.91
CA THR A 58 -97.23 25.38 128.48
C THR A 58 -95.79 25.31 128.01
N ILE A 59 -95.49 24.40 127.08
CA ILE A 59 -94.21 24.36 126.35
C ILE A 59 -94.41 25.07 125.02
N GLU A 60 -93.51 26.00 124.68
CA GLU A 60 -93.54 26.70 123.40
C GLU A 60 -93.17 25.75 122.25
N PRO A 61 -93.90 25.79 121.11
CA PRO A 61 -93.50 25.06 119.91
C PRO A 61 -92.13 25.55 119.43
N VAL A 62 -91.20 24.62 119.21
CA VAL A 62 -89.93 24.92 118.56
C VAL A 62 -90.13 24.88 117.04
N ASP A 63 -89.73 25.95 116.36
CA ASP A 63 -89.73 26.00 114.90
C ASP A 63 -88.44 25.40 114.33
N PHE A 64 -88.57 24.31 113.58
CA PHE A 64 -87.46 23.64 112.90
C PHE A 64 -87.29 24.09 111.44
N THR A 65 -88.07 25.07 110.97
CA THR A 65 -88.06 25.51 109.57
C THR A 65 -86.68 25.99 109.12
N ASP A 66 -85.99 26.77 109.93
CA ASP A 66 -84.67 27.31 109.58
C ASP A 66 -83.60 26.22 109.47
N ILE A 67 -83.56 25.28 110.41
CA ILE A 67 -82.57 24.19 110.41
C ILE A 67 -82.85 23.18 109.29
N LYS A 68 -84.14 22.94 109.00
CA LYS A 68 -84.59 22.13 107.87
C LYS A 68 -84.18 22.76 106.55
N ASN A 69 -84.47 24.05 106.36
CA ASN A 69 -84.08 24.79 105.15
C ASN A 69 -82.57 24.79 104.97
N ALA A 70 -81.80 25.08 106.02
CA ALA A 70 -80.35 25.09 105.97
C ALA A 70 -79.75 23.73 105.55
N PHE A 71 -80.29 22.61 106.06
CA PHE A 71 -79.85 21.28 105.64
C PHE A 71 -80.23 20.96 104.19
N PHE A 72 -81.49 21.19 103.79
CA PHE A 72 -81.94 20.84 102.45
C PHE A 72 -81.35 21.74 101.35
N GLU A 73 -81.07 23.01 101.64
CA GLU A 73 -80.34 23.91 100.74
C GLU A 73 -78.91 23.42 100.54
N GLY A 74 -78.16 23.15 101.62
CA GLY A 74 -76.81 22.59 101.53
C GLY A 74 -76.77 21.24 100.82
N TYR A 75 -77.80 20.39 101.03
CA TYR A 75 -77.88 19.07 100.40
C TYR A 75 -78.16 19.20 98.90
N LYS A 76 -79.04 20.13 98.52
CA LYS A 76 -79.35 20.45 97.13
C LYS A 76 -78.11 20.98 96.39
N GLU A 77 -77.35 21.87 97.02
CA GLU A 77 -76.09 22.39 96.46
C GLU A 77 -75.05 21.27 96.28
N LEU A 78 -74.88 20.41 97.28
CA LEU A 78 -73.96 19.27 97.22
C LEU A 78 -74.35 18.26 96.12
N GLN A 79 -75.65 17.95 95.98
CA GLN A 79 -76.16 17.11 94.89
C GLN A 79 -75.99 17.77 93.53
N ALA A 80 -76.16 19.09 93.42
CA ALA A 80 -75.90 19.82 92.18
C ALA A 80 -74.42 19.73 91.78
N LYS A 81 -73.48 19.95 92.72
CA LYS A 81 -72.03 19.78 92.51
C LYS A 81 -71.68 18.35 92.10
N ARG A 82 -72.24 17.35 92.79
CA ARG A 82 -72.05 15.92 92.45
C ARG A 82 -72.56 15.60 91.04
N LYS A 83 -73.74 16.10 90.66
CA LYS A 83 -74.29 15.91 89.32
C LYS A 83 -73.40 16.53 88.24
N VAL A 84 -72.80 17.70 88.51
CA VAL A 84 -71.81 18.32 87.61
C VAL A 84 -70.57 17.43 87.47
N GLN A 85 -70.04 16.87 88.56
CA GLN A 85 -68.89 15.95 88.49
C GLN A 85 -69.21 14.67 87.69
N ILE A 86 -70.41 14.07 87.89
CA ILE A 86 -70.85 12.91 87.09
C ILE A 86 -70.94 13.27 85.61
N SER A 87 -71.58 14.40 85.27
CA SER A 87 -71.69 14.86 83.89
C SER A 87 -70.32 15.13 83.25
N LEU A 88 -69.39 15.70 84.01
CA LEU A 88 -68.03 15.96 83.54
C LEU A 88 -67.28 14.64 83.30
N LYS A 89 -67.37 13.69 84.23
CA LYS A 89 -66.79 12.35 84.08
C LYS A 89 -67.37 11.64 82.85
N ASP A 90 -68.69 11.64 82.66
CA ASP A 90 -69.32 11.03 81.49
C ASP A 90 -68.87 11.69 80.18
N THR A 91 -68.69 13.02 80.19
CA THR A 91 -68.18 13.76 79.03
C THR A 91 -66.73 13.41 78.73
N LEU A 92 -65.87 13.33 79.76
CA LEU A 92 -64.48 12.93 79.63
C LEU A 92 -64.35 11.47 79.17
N GLU A 93 -65.13 10.54 79.72
CA GLU A 93 -65.13 9.14 79.31
C GLU A 93 -65.60 8.98 77.85
N LYS A 94 -66.62 9.74 77.42
CA LYS A 94 -67.07 9.77 76.01
C LYS A 94 -66.00 10.34 75.09
N GLU A 95 -65.30 11.39 75.49
CA GLU A 95 -64.22 11.97 74.69
C GLU A 95 -63.00 11.04 74.62
N ASN A 96 -62.63 10.41 75.74
CA ASN A 96 -61.60 9.37 75.77
C ASN A 96 -61.97 8.18 74.88
N LEU A 97 -63.25 7.79 74.83
CA LEU A 97 -63.74 6.75 73.93
C LEU A 97 -63.60 7.17 72.45
N ARG A 98 -63.93 8.42 72.11
CA ARG A 98 -63.74 8.99 70.77
C ARG A 98 -62.27 8.95 70.37
N LEU A 99 -61.37 9.42 71.24
CA LEU A 99 -59.93 9.42 71.02
C LEU A 99 -59.36 8.00 70.86
N LYS A 100 -59.80 7.04 71.69
CA LYS A 100 -59.39 5.64 71.54
C LYS A 100 -59.84 5.05 70.20
N LYS A 101 -61.06 5.32 69.75
CA LYS A 101 -61.54 4.90 68.42
C LYS A 101 -60.71 5.51 67.29
N GLU A 102 -60.41 6.80 67.36
CA GLU A 102 -59.56 7.49 66.38
C GLU A 102 -58.14 6.91 66.33
N LEU A 103 -57.57 6.55 67.49
CA LEU A 103 -56.28 5.84 67.53
C LEU A 103 -56.36 4.46 66.87
N LEU A 104 -57.43 3.69 67.08
CA LEU A 104 -57.60 2.40 66.42
C LEU A 104 -57.65 2.55 64.89
N ASP A 105 -58.35 3.57 64.38
CA ASP A 105 -58.37 3.87 62.95
C ASP A 105 -57.00 4.29 62.42
N ARG A 106 -56.25 5.08 63.19
CA ARG A 106 -54.86 5.45 62.83
C ARG A 106 -53.95 4.21 62.80
N ILE A 107 -54.04 3.32 63.78
CA ILE A 107 -53.27 2.06 63.80
C ILE A 107 -53.63 1.22 62.57
N ARG A 108 -54.92 1.10 62.24
CA ARG A 108 -55.38 0.39 61.05
C ARG A 108 -54.79 0.97 59.77
N LYS A 109 -54.81 2.30 59.61
CA LYS A 109 -54.20 2.97 58.46
C LYS A 109 -52.71 2.68 58.35
N VAL A 110 -51.96 2.74 59.45
CA VAL A 110 -50.52 2.41 59.45
C VAL A 110 -50.28 0.97 58.99
N ILE A 111 -51.12 0.02 59.41
CA ILE A 111 -51.03 -1.39 58.98
C ILE A 111 -51.28 -1.54 57.47
N GLU A 112 -52.24 -0.79 56.92
CA GLU A 112 -52.69 -0.91 55.53
C GLU A 112 -51.80 -0.17 54.53
N SER A 113 -51.20 0.97 54.91
CA SER A 113 -50.55 1.88 53.96
C SER A 113 -49.05 2.07 54.13
N GLU A 114 -48.48 1.76 55.30
CA GLU A 114 -47.06 2.04 55.55
C GLU A 114 -46.19 0.84 55.14
N GLU A 115 -45.54 0.97 53.98
CA GLU A 115 -44.61 -0.04 53.44
C GLU A 115 -43.22 0.04 54.08
N ASN A 116 -42.85 1.20 54.66
CA ASN A 116 -41.56 1.34 55.31
C ASN A 116 -41.61 0.83 56.76
N ILE A 117 -40.95 -0.30 57.01
CA ILE A 117 -40.87 -0.94 58.32
C ILE A 117 -40.40 0.05 59.41
N SER A 118 -39.40 0.89 59.15
CA SER A 118 -38.88 1.83 60.16
C SER A 118 -39.92 2.89 60.53
N THR A 119 -40.58 3.46 59.53
CA THR A 119 -41.62 4.48 59.72
C THR A 119 -42.83 3.89 60.44
N ALA A 120 -43.25 2.68 60.05
CA ALA A 120 -44.34 1.94 60.67
C ALA A 120 -44.09 1.71 62.17
N PHE A 121 -42.88 1.32 62.55
CA PHE A 121 -42.50 1.11 63.96
C PHE A 121 -42.45 2.41 64.78
N GLN A 122 -42.02 3.52 64.16
CA GLN A 122 -42.07 4.84 64.82
C GLN A 122 -43.51 5.29 65.07
N ALA A 123 -44.37 5.15 64.05
CA ALA A 123 -45.80 5.45 64.17
C ALA A 123 -46.49 4.58 65.23
N TYR A 124 -46.20 3.27 65.24
CA TYR A 124 -46.68 2.37 66.30
C TYR A 124 -46.26 2.85 67.68
N LYS A 125 -44.98 3.22 67.87
CA LYS A 125 -44.48 3.68 69.17
C LYS A 125 -45.22 4.92 69.65
N GLU A 126 -45.46 5.90 68.77
CA GLU A 126 -46.24 7.10 69.09
C GLU A 126 -47.69 6.75 69.47
N LEU A 127 -48.36 5.94 68.65
CA LEU A 127 -49.75 5.55 68.84
C LEU A 127 -49.93 4.74 70.13
N HIS A 128 -48.99 3.83 70.42
CA HIS A 128 -48.98 3.00 71.62
C HIS A 128 -48.76 3.84 72.90
N GLU A 129 -47.88 4.83 72.86
CA GLU A 129 -47.70 5.76 73.99
C GLU A 129 -48.91 6.67 74.18
N THR A 130 -49.55 7.10 73.08
CA THR A 130 -50.79 7.88 73.14
C THR A 130 -51.93 7.06 73.74
N TRP A 131 -52.05 5.77 73.37
CA TRP A 131 -53.03 4.85 73.94
C TRP A 131 -52.93 4.75 75.46
N LYS A 132 -51.71 4.67 76.01
CA LYS A 132 -51.46 4.63 77.46
C LYS A 132 -51.87 5.91 78.20
N LYS A 133 -51.80 7.06 77.52
CA LYS A 133 -52.12 8.37 78.10
C LYS A 133 -53.62 8.67 78.14
N ILE A 134 -54.42 8.08 77.25
CA ILE A 134 -55.86 8.29 77.24
C ILE A 134 -56.47 7.62 78.48
N GLY A 135 -57.21 8.40 79.26
CA GLY A 135 -57.84 7.96 80.49
C GLY A 135 -58.96 6.93 80.31
N ASP A 136 -59.75 6.83 81.37
CA ASP A 136 -60.86 5.89 81.46
C ASP A 136 -61.95 6.16 80.41
N ILE A 137 -62.63 5.08 80.00
CA ILE A 137 -63.76 5.07 79.06
C ILE A 137 -64.97 4.37 79.70
N PRO A 138 -66.18 4.49 79.11
CA PRO A 138 -67.40 3.87 79.64
C PRO A 138 -67.21 2.37 79.82
N ARG A 139 -67.65 1.85 80.97
CA ARG A 139 -67.37 0.46 81.40
C ARG A 139 -67.87 -0.60 80.41
N ASP A 140 -69.00 -0.35 79.77
CA ASP A 140 -69.62 -1.20 78.75
C ASP A 140 -68.78 -1.29 77.46
N GLN A 141 -67.96 -0.29 77.17
CA GLN A 141 -67.11 -0.23 75.96
C GLN A 141 -65.68 -0.73 76.19
N ARG A 142 -65.23 -0.86 77.45
CA ARG A 142 -63.84 -1.18 77.80
C ARG A 142 -63.32 -2.46 77.14
N ASP A 143 -64.08 -3.55 77.26
CA ASP A 143 -63.67 -4.86 76.74
C ASP A 143 -63.56 -4.87 75.20
N ALA A 144 -64.57 -4.31 74.51
CA ALA A 144 -64.58 -4.25 73.05
C ALA A 144 -63.40 -3.43 72.49
N ILE A 145 -63.15 -2.25 73.07
CA ILE A 145 -62.07 -1.35 72.64
C ILE A 145 -60.69 -1.97 72.93
N GLN A 146 -60.51 -2.63 74.07
CA GLN A 146 -59.25 -3.30 74.41
C GLN A 146 -58.97 -4.52 73.52
N LYS A 147 -59.99 -5.31 73.18
CA LYS A 147 -59.88 -6.45 72.26
C LYS A 147 -59.47 -5.98 70.86
N GLU A 148 -60.12 -4.95 70.34
CA GLU A 148 -59.78 -4.42 69.01
C GLU A 148 -58.36 -3.85 68.97
N TYR A 149 -57.94 -3.13 70.03
CA TYR A 149 -56.57 -2.66 70.15
C TYR A 149 -55.55 -3.81 70.10
N SER A 150 -55.75 -4.82 70.94
CA SER A 150 -54.84 -5.97 71.02
C SER A 150 -54.75 -6.70 69.68
N ARG A 151 -55.89 -6.90 69.01
CA ARG A 151 -55.98 -7.48 67.67
C ARG A 151 -55.19 -6.67 66.64
N LEU A 152 -55.35 -5.33 66.62
CA LEU A 152 -54.62 -4.48 65.68
C LEU A 152 -53.11 -4.50 65.94
N ILE A 153 -52.69 -4.56 67.22
CA ILE A 153 -51.26 -4.69 67.54
C ILE A 153 -50.70 -6.04 67.04
N GLU A 154 -51.43 -7.15 67.25
CA GLU A 154 -51.03 -8.46 66.73
C GLU A 154 -50.90 -8.45 65.19
N ILE A 155 -51.88 -7.87 64.49
CA ILE A 155 -51.84 -7.73 63.03
C ILE A 155 -50.64 -6.88 62.59
N PHE A 156 -50.37 -5.76 63.26
CA PHE A 156 -49.22 -4.91 62.96
C PHE A 156 -47.91 -5.70 63.00
N PHE A 157 -47.63 -6.41 64.10
CA PHE A 157 -46.39 -7.18 64.23
C PHE A 157 -46.31 -8.35 63.24
N TYR A 158 -47.43 -9.01 62.95
CA TYR A 158 -47.50 -10.06 61.95
C TYR A 158 -47.17 -9.54 60.54
N THR A 159 -47.81 -8.43 60.12
CA THR A 159 -47.56 -7.77 58.83
C THR A 159 -46.10 -7.31 58.72
N MET A 160 -45.55 -6.69 59.76
CA MET A 160 -44.14 -6.27 59.76
C MET A 160 -43.16 -7.45 59.68
N ARG A 161 -43.50 -8.60 60.27
CA ARG A 161 -42.71 -9.83 60.14
C ARG A 161 -42.73 -10.33 58.69
N ILE A 162 -43.91 -10.38 58.06
CA ILE A 162 -44.04 -10.75 56.65
C ILE A 162 -43.20 -9.83 55.75
N TYR A 163 -43.30 -8.51 55.91
CA TYR A 163 -42.49 -7.58 55.12
C TYR A 163 -40.99 -7.82 55.27
N ARG A 164 -40.52 -8.12 56.49
CA ARG A 164 -39.12 -8.49 56.73
C ARG A 164 -38.75 -9.79 56.02
N GLU A 165 -39.58 -10.82 56.13
CA GLU A 165 -39.35 -12.12 55.47
C GLU A 165 -39.33 -12.00 53.95
N ILE A 166 -40.24 -11.21 53.35
CA ILE A 166 -40.26 -10.90 51.92
C ILE A 166 -38.97 -10.18 51.51
N LYS A 167 -38.58 -9.14 52.26
CA LYS A 167 -37.35 -8.39 52.00
C LYS A 167 -36.10 -9.29 52.08
N ASP A 168 -36.01 -10.14 53.10
CA ASP A 168 -34.91 -11.08 53.26
C ASP A 168 -34.89 -12.13 52.15
N HIS A 169 -36.08 -12.58 51.70
CA HIS A 169 -36.22 -13.45 50.54
C HIS A 169 -35.76 -12.77 49.24
N ASP A 170 -36.15 -11.51 49.02
CA ASP A 170 -35.71 -10.71 47.87
C ASP A 170 -34.19 -10.50 47.89
N TYR A 171 -33.60 -10.20 49.04
CA TYR A 171 -32.14 -10.12 49.18
C TYR A 171 -31.44 -11.43 48.84
N LYS A 172 -31.96 -12.57 49.30
CA LYS A 172 -31.42 -13.90 48.94
C LYS A 172 -31.58 -14.19 47.45
N ARG A 173 -32.73 -13.84 46.85
CA ARG A 173 -32.99 -14.03 45.43
C ARG A 173 -32.07 -13.15 44.57
N ASN A 174 -31.94 -11.87 44.92
CA ASN A 174 -31.05 -10.93 44.24
C ASN A 174 -29.58 -11.36 44.36
N LEU A 175 -29.17 -11.85 45.53
CA LEU A 175 -27.84 -12.42 45.73
C LEU A 175 -27.59 -13.59 44.77
N GLN A 176 -28.52 -14.54 44.68
CA GLN A 176 -28.41 -15.68 43.77
C GLN A 176 -28.34 -15.24 42.31
N LEU A 177 -29.18 -14.28 41.89
CA LEU A 177 -29.17 -13.74 40.53
C LEU A 177 -27.84 -13.04 40.21
N LYS A 178 -27.33 -12.19 41.13
CA LYS A 178 -26.02 -11.52 40.96
C LYS A 178 -24.87 -12.52 40.92
N GLN A 179 -24.89 -13.58 41.75
CA GLN A 179 -23.91 -14.67 41.69
C GLN A 179 -23.97 -15.42 40.36
N ASN A 180 -25.16 -15.69 39.83
CA ASN A 180 -25.32 -16.33 38.52
C ASN A 180 -24.74 -15.46 37.39
N ILE A 181 -24.94 -14.13 37.43
CA ILE A 181 -24.31 -13.22 36.46
C ILE A 181 -22.80 -13.27 36.56
N ILE A 182 -22.23 -13.23 37.77
CA ILE A 182 -20.78 -13.36 37.96
C ILE A 182 -20.28 -14.68 37.37
N HIS A 183 -21.00 -15.79 37.58
CA HIS A 183 -20.66 -17.07 36.98
C HIS A 183 -20.69 -17.03 35.45
N LYS A 184 -21.74 -16.46 34.84
CA LYS A 184 -21.82 -16.25 33.39
C LYS A 184 -20.66 -15.39 32.87
N LEU A 185 -20.30 -14.30 33.57
CA LEU A 185 -19.15 -13.46 33.23
C LEU A 185 -17.82 -14.24 33.30
N GLN A 186 -17.66 -15.10 34.31
CA GLN A 186 -16.47 -15.96 34.43
C GLN A 186 -16.38 -16.98 33.28
N GLN A 187 -17.52 -17.53 32.84
CA GLN A 187 -17.58 -18.38 31.64
C GLN A 187 -17.21 -17.58 30.40
N LEU A 188 -17.80 -16.40 30.21
CA LEU A 188 -17.55 -15.51 29.08
C LEU A 188 -16.07 -15.11 28.97
N ARG A 189 -15.40 -14.86 30.11
CA ARG A 189 -13.96 -14.60 30.18
C ARG A 189 -13.14 -15.72 29.52
N ASN A 190 -13.50 -16.96 29.80
CA ASN A 190 -12.76 -18.14 29.35
C ASN A 190 -13.23 -18.66 27.99
N GLN A 191 -14.33 -18.14 27.45
CA GLN A 191 -14.89 -18.56 26.18
C GLN A 191 -14.00 -18.16 24.99
N GLU A 192 -13.86 -19.07 24.04
CA GLU A 192 -13.19 -18.85 22.75
C GLU A 192 -14.25 -18.52 21.68
N SER A 193 -14.72 -17.28 21.68
CA SER A 193 -15.64 -16.73 20.68
C SER A 193 -15.07 -15.46 20.07
N GLU A 194 -15.70 -14.97 19.00
CA GLU A 194 -15.30 -13.70 18.41
C GLU A 194 -15.42 -12.57 19.44
N ILE A 195 -14.44 -11.66 19.46
CA ILE A 195 -14.39 -10.57 20.45
C ILE A 195 -15.64 -9.69 20.40
N ARG A 196 -16.25 -9.52 19.23
CA ARG A 196 -17.50 -8.78 19.07
C ARG A 196 -18.67 -9.45 19.78
N GLU A 197 -18.77 -10.79 19.73
CA GLU A 197 -19.79 -11.53 20.47
C GLU A 197 -19.54 -11.45 21.97
N VAL A 198 -18.27 -11.50 22.39
CA VAL A 198 -17.88 -11.31 23.79
C VAL A 198 -18.29 -9.94 24.31
N GLU A 199 -18.07 -8.87 23.54
CA GLU A 199 -18.51 -7.50 23.87
C GLU A 199 -20.04 -7.39 23.99
N GLN A 200 -20.79 -8.01 23.08
CA GLN A 200 -22.24 -7.99 23.11
C GLN A 200 -22.78 -8.73 24.34
N GLN A 201 -22.28 -9.94 24.62
CA GLN A 201 -22.68 -10.71 25.79
C GLN A 201 -22.30 -10.00 27.09
N LEU A 202 -21.13 -9.35 27.14
CA LEU A 202 -20.72 -8.56 28.29
C LEU A 202 -21.74 -7.44 28.57
N ARG A 203 -22.16 -6.68 27.55
CA ARG A 203 -23.17 -5.62 27.71
C ARG A 203 -24.49 -6.16 28.23
N THR A 204 -25.00 -7.26 27.65
CA THR A 204 -26.24 -7.89 28.13
C THR A 204 -26.14 -8.32 29.59
N LEU A 205 -25.00 -8.89 30.01
CA LEU A 205 -24.80 -9.28 31.40
C LEU A 205 -24.65 -8.09 32.36
N GLN A 206 -24.11 -6.96 31.88
CA GLN A 206 -24.07 -5.70 32.65
C GLN A 206 -25.47 -5.11 32.80
N ASP A 207 -26.29 -5.13 31.75
CA ASP A 207 -27.68 -4.68 31.81
C ASP A 207 -28.50 -5.56 32.77
N GLU A 208 -28.38 -6.90 32.66
CA GLU A 208 -28.99 -7.86 33.62
C GLU A 208 -28.55 -7.58 35.06
N TRP A 209 -27.31 -7.12 35.28
CA TRP A 209 -26.79 -6.84 36.62
C TRP A 209 -27.43 -5.62 37.26
N GLU A 210 -27.63 -4.55 36.48
CA GLU A 210 -28.25 -3.29 36.94
C GLU A 210 -29.75 -3.45 37.19
N GLU A 211 -30.43 -4.36 36.49
CA GLU A 211 -31.84 -4.67 36.72
C GLU A 211 -32.09 -5.42 38.05
N ILE A 212 -31.08 -6.12 38.59
CA ILE A 212 -31.23 -6.84 39.85
C ILE A 212 -31.12 -5.87 41.03
N GLY A 213 -32.15 -5.92 41.88
CA GLY A 213 -32.25 -5.15 43.10
C GLY A 213 -31.14 -5.39 44.14
N PRO A 214 -31.22 -4.70 45.29
CA PRO A 214 -30.18 -4.72 46.30
C PRO A 214 -30.02 -6.10 46.96
N VAL A 215 -28.83 -6.31 47.51
CA VAL A 215 -28.47 -7.45 48.37
C VAL A 215 -28.24 -6.95 49.80
N ALA A 216 -28.11 -7.87 50.75
CA ALA A 216 -27.76 -7.51 52.13
C ALA A 216 -26.42 -6.75 52.19
N ASN A 217 -26.36 -5.71 53.03
CA ASN A 217 -25.24 -4.76 53.08
C ASN A 217 -23.88 -5.42 53.38
N ASP A 218 -23.88 -6.48 54.19
CA ASP A 218 -22.70 -7.26 54.58
C ASP A 218 -22.10 -8.07 53.42
N LEU A 219 -22.93 -8.46 52.43
CA LEU A 219 -22.49 -9.23 51.25
C LEU A 219 -22.26 -8.35 50.02
N TRP A 220 -22.75 -7.12 50.02
CA TRP A 220 -22.70 -6.23 48.86
C TRP A 220 -21.28 -5.97 48.36
N GLU A 221 -20.35 -5.58 49.25
CA GLU A 221 -18.99 -5.25 48.82
C GLU A 221 -18.23 -6.45 48.25
N GLN A 222 -18.46 -7.66 48.80
CA GLN A 222 -17.89 -8.89 48.25
C GLN A 222 -18.40 -9.18 46.83
N ILE A 223 -19.73 -9.10 46.64
CA ILE A 223 -20.40 -9.37 45.36
C ILE A 223 -20.00 -8.33 44.31
N LYS A 224 -20.00 -7.05 44.69
CA LYS A 224 -19.56 -5.94 43.84
C LYS A 224 -18.11 -6.08 43.40
N THR A 225 -17.21 -6.43 44.32
CA THR A 225 -15.78 -6.62 44.01
C THR A 225 -15.58 -7.74 42.99
N SER A 226 -16.18 -8.91 43.24
CA SER A 226 -16.07 -10.07 42.34
C SER A 226 -16.61 -9.79 40.93
N TYR A 227 -17.71 -9.04 40.84
CA TYR A 227 -18.26 -8.58 39.57
C TYR A 227 -17.27 -7.69 38.79
N TRP A 228 -16.78 -6.62 39.42
CA TRP A 228 -15.90 -5.66 38.73
C TRP A 228 -14.53 -6.25 38.36
N GLU A 229 -13.99 -7.15 39.18
CA GLU A 229 -12.77 -7.89 38.83
C GLU A 229 -12.97 -8.76 37.58
N THR A 230 -14.10 -9.47 37.51
CA THR A 230 -14.43 -10.32 36.36
C THR A 230 -14.65 -9.47 35.10
N VAL A 231 -15.44 -8.39 35.21
CA VAL A 231 -15.70 -7.45 34.10
C VAL A 231 -14.39 -6.82 33.59
N ARG A 232 -13.52 -6.34 34.49
CA ARG A 232 -12.22 -5.76 34.12
C ARG A 232 -11.35 -6.77 33.37
N SER A 233 -11.33 -8.02 33.83
CA SER A 233 -10.57 -9.09 33.15
C SER A 233 -11.06 -9.37 31.72
N ILE A 234 -12.37 -9.27 31.47
CA ILE A 234 -12.93 -9.42 30.11
C ILE A 234 -12.53 -8.23 29.24
N TYR A 235 -12.64 -7.00 29.74
CA TYR A 235 -12.18 -5.81 29.02
C TYR A 235 -10.68 -5.86 28.70
N GLU A 236 -9.85 -6.36 29.61
CA GLU A 236 -8.42 -6.55 29.35
C GLU A 236 -8.18 -7.47 28.14
N LYS A 237 -8.87 -8.61 28.08
CA LYS A 237 -8.84 -9.54 26.93
C LYS A 237 -9.27 -8.86 25.63
N ILE A 238 -10.36 -8.09 25.67
CA ILE A 238 -10.87 -7.32 24.52
C ILE A 238 -9.82 -6.30 24.05
N ASN A 239 -9.24 -5.54 24.99
CA ASN A 239 -8.23 -4.53 24.70
C ASN A 239 -6.97 -5.13 24.08
N VAL A 240 -6.48 -6.25 24.61
CA VAL A 240 -5.31 -6.98 24.09
C VAL A 240 -5.55 -7.41 22.63
N HIS A 241 -6.74 -7.91 22.30
CA HIS A 241 -7.07 -8.28 20.92
C HIS A 241 -7.00 -7.08 19.95
N TYR A 242 -7.68 -5.98 20.28
CA TYR A 242 -7.68 -4.80 19.42
C TYR A 242 -6.31 -4.12 19.36
N GLU A 243 -5.51 -4.20 20.43
CA GLU A 243 -4.13 -3.71 20.42
C GLU A 243 -3.24 -4.56 19.50
N ALA A 244 -3.34 -5.88 19.56
CA ALA A 244 -2.63 -6.76 18.64
C ALA A 244 -3.02 -6.48 17.18
N GLN A 245 -4.31 -6.27 16.90
CA GLN A 245 -4.79 -5.89 15.57
C GLN A 245 -4.24 -4.52 15.12
N ARG A 246 -4.22 -3.53 16.01
CA ARG A 246 -3.61 -2.21 15.74
C ARG A 246 -2.13 -2.34 15.41
N GLN A 247 -1.37 -3.16 16.15
CA GLN A 247 0.04 -3.39 15.88
C GLN A 247 0.27 -4.01 14.49
N VAL A 248 -0.54 -5.00 14.10
CA VAL A 248 -0.50 -5.57 12.75
C VAL A 248 -0.79 -4.51 11.68
N PHE A 249 -1.77 -3.64 11.91
CA PHE A 249 -2.06 -2.54 10.98
C PHE A 249 -0.90 -1.55 10.86
N VAL A 250 -0.26 -1.18 11.96
CA VAL A 250 0.93 -0.31 11.96
C VAL A 250 2.06 -0.97 11.16
N GLN A 251 2.35 -2.25 11.41
CA GLN A 251 3.38 -3.00 10.68
C GLN A 251 3.07 -3.11 9.17
N ASN A 252 1.80 -3.33 8.80
CA ASN A 252 1.36 -3.36 7.41
C ASN A 252 1.53 -1.99 6.72
N ILE A 253 1.19 -0.89 7.40
CA ILE A 253 1.40 0.47 6.89
C ILE A 253 2.88 0.75 6.70
N GLU A 254 3.73 0.40 7.66
CA GLU A 254 5.17 0.62 7.55
C GLU A 254 5.79 -0.18 6.40
N SER A 255 5.38 -1.45 6.25
CA SER A 255 5.79 -2.28 5.12
C SER A 255 5.35 -1.66 3.78
N LYS A 256 4.13 -1.12 3.70
CA LYS A 256 3.64 -0.42 2.51
C LYS A 256 4.41 0.86 2.22
N LYS A 257 4.76 1.66 3.23
CA LYS A 257 5.61 2.85 3.08
C LYS A 257 7.00 2.49 2.57
N SER A 258 7.56 1.37 3.04
CA SER A 258 8.84 0.86 2.52
C SER A 258 8.77 0.53 1.03
N LEU A 259 7.67 -0.09 0.55
CA LEU A 259 7.46 -0.33 -0.87
C LEU A 259 7.34 0.98 -1.67
N VAL A 260 6.66 2.00 -1.14
CA VAL A 260 6.60 3.34 -1.76
C VAL A 260 8.00 3.93 -1.91
N ALA A 261 8.80 3.90 -0.84
CA ALA A 261 10.17 4.38 -0.88
C ALA A 261 11.02 3.61 -1.92
N ALA A 262 10.87 2.29 -1.99
CA ALA A 262 11.57 1.46 -2.97
C ALA A 262 11.16 1.82 -4.42
N VAL A 263 9.86 2.02 -4.69
CA VAL A 263 9.42 2.45 -6.03
C VAL A 263 9.93 3.87 -6.36
N ASN A 264 9.92 4.81 -5.41
CA ASN A 264 10.48 6.13 -5.63
C ASN A 264 11.98 6.08 -5.96
N GLN A 265 12.75 5.21 -5.30
CA GLN A 265 14.15 5.00 -5.66
C GLN A 265 14.29 4.45 -7.10
N LEU A 266 13.45 3.49 -7.48
CA LEU A 266 13.42 2.96 -8.85
C LEU A 266 13.04 4.03 -9.89
N VAL A 267 12.17 4.99 -9.52
CA VAL A 267 11.83 6.16 -10.35
C VAL A 267 13.06 7.04 -10.57
N GLU A 268 13.84 7.33 -9.52
CA GLU A 268 15.08 8.10 -9.65
C GLU A 268 16.13 7.37 -10.49
N GLU A 269 16.27 6.05 -10.34
CA GLU A 269 17.11 5.23 -11.22
C GLU A 269 16.63 5.30 -12.68
N ALA A 270 15.32 5.30 -12.92
CA ALA A 270 14.74 5.37 -14.25
C ALA A 270 15.01 6.71 -14.95
N LYS A 271 15.09 7.82 -14.21
CA LYS A 271 15.43 9.15 -14.75
C LYS A 271 16.86 9.20 -15.34
N LEU A 272 17.74 8.32 -14.88
CA LEU A 272 19.13 8.21 -15.36
C LEU A 272 19.31 7.10 -16.40
N ALA A 273 18.30 6.26 -16.62
CA ALA A 273 18.39 5.11 -17.50
C ALA A 273 18.41 5.54 -18.98
N THR A 274 19.35 4.99 -19.73
CA THR A 274 19.51 5.30 -21.17
C THR A 274 19.40 4.06 -22.04
N GLN A 275 19.68 2.88 -21.48
CA GLN A 275 19.69 1.62 -22.23
C GLN A 275 18.40 0.83 -22.03
N ASN A 276 17.90 0.18 -23.08
CA ASN A 276 16.67 -0.62 -22.99
C ASN A 276 16.76 -1.76 -21.97
N LYS A 277 17.96 -2.35 -21.79
CA LYS A 277 18.19 -3.39 -20.78
C LYS A 277 18.01 -2.89 -19.34
N GLU A 278 18.34 -1.63 -19.07
CA GLU A 278 18.12 -1.00 -17.76
C GLU A 278 16.62 -0.82 -17.50
N TRP A 279 15.88 -0.35 -18.52
CA TRP A 279 14.43 -0.21 -18.46
C TRP A 279 13.71 -1.53 -18.22
N ASP A 280 14.16 -2.63 -18.83
CA ASP A 280 13.59 -3.96 -18.61
C ASP A 280 13.80 -4.41 -17.14
N ARG A 281 15.03 -4.31 -16.61
CA ARG A 281 15.34 -4.61 -15.20
C ARG A 281 14.50 -3.77 -14.25
N LEU A 282 14.43 -2.46 -14.47
CA LEU A 282 13.67 -1.54 -13.61
C LEU A 282 12.18 -1.85 -13.65
N THR A 283 11.65 -2.22 -14.82
CA THR A 283 10.24 -2.62 -14.96
C THR A 283 9.94 -3.86 -14.15
N GLU A 284 10.78 -4.89 -14.24
CA GLU A 284 10.65 -6.11 -13.44
C GLU A 284 10.69 -5.79 -11.94
N ALA A 285 11.58 -4.90 -11.51
CA ALA A 285 11.68 -4.47 -10.12
C ALA A 285 10.41 -3.75 -9.63
N VAL A 286 9.85 -2.81 -10.42
CA VAL A 286 8.60 -2.11 -10.06
C VAL A 286 7.42 -3.09 -10.01
N VAL A 287 7.32 -4.01 -10.97
CA VAL A 287 6.28 -5.06 -10.97
C VAL A 287 6.41 -5.95 -9.73
N ALA A 288 7.63 -6.31 -9.32
CA ALA A 288 7.86 -7.06 -8.09
C ALA A 288 7.37 -6.29 -6.84
N GLN A 289 7.54 -4.97 -6.78
CA GLN A 289 6.97 -4.15 -5.69
C GLN A 289 5.44 -4.14 -5.72
N GLN A 290 4.82 -4.09 -6.90
CA GLN A 290 3.35 -4.20 -7.04
C GLN A 290 2.81 -5.56 -6.57
N GLU A 291 3.53 -6.64 -6.83
CA GLU A 291 3.18 -7.97 -6.33
C GLU A 291 3.40 -8.10 -4.82
N ALA A 292 4.47 -7.50 -4.28
CA ALA A 292 4.71 -7.44 -2.84
C ALA A 292 3.58 -6.66 -2.12
N TRP A 293 3.13 -5.55 -2.70
CA TRP A 293 2.03 -4.73 -2.16
C TRP A 293 0.76 -5.54 -1.94
N LYS A 294 0.38 -6.41 -2.90
CA LYS A 294 -0.83 -7.24 -2.84
C LYS A 294 -0.79 -8.27 -1.70
N LYS A 295 0.40 -8.66 -1.24
CA LYS A 295 0.59 -9.64 -0.16
C LYS A 295 0.49 -9.01 1.24
N ILE A 296 0.60 -7.69 1.34
CA ILE A 296 0.52 -6.99 2.63
C ILE A 296 -0.95 -6.79 3.00
N GLY A 297 -1.29 -7.14 4.24
CA GLY A 297 -2.63 -6.94 4.79
C GLY A 297 -3.06 -5.47 4.86
N PRO A 298 -4.31 -5.20 5.26
CA PRO A 298 -4.79 -3.84 5.44
C PRO A 298 -4.11 -3.16 6.63
N GLY A 299 -4.01 -1.83 6.55
CA GLY A 299 -3.75 -0.96 7.70
C GLY A 299 -5.02 -0.24 8.14
N SER A 300 -4.88 0.82 8.94
CA SER A 300 -6.02 1.69 9.25
C SER A 300 -6.58 2.31 7.96
N ARG A 301 -7.90 2.48 7.86
CA ARG A 301 -8.56 2.95 6.62
C ARG A 301 -7.96 4.26 6.09
N LYS A 302 -7.72 5.21 6.99
CA LYS A 302 -7.18 6.55 6.66
C LYS A 302 -5.75 6.45 6.14
N GLU A 303 -4.87 5.72 6.82
CA GLU A 303 -3.47 5.59 6.41
C GLU A 303 -3.33 4.76 5.13
N ASN A 304 -4.13 3.70 5.00
CA ASN A 304 -4.09 2.83 3.83
C ASN A 304 -4.47 3.59 2.55
N GLU A 305 -5.42 4.52 2.62
CA GLU A 305 -5.76 5.39 1.49
C GLU A 305 -4.62 6.34 1.12
N VAL A 306 -3.95 6.94 2.12
CA VAL A 306 -2.81 7.85 1.89
C VAL A 306 -1.66 7.10 1.22
N VAL A 307 -1.21 6.00 1.81
CA VAL A 307 -0.06 5.25 1.29
C VAL A 307 -0.38 4.61 -0.07
N TRP A 308 -1.63 4.22 -0.33
CA TRP A 308 -2.03 3.74 -1.65
C TRP A 308 -1.93 4.81 -2.74
N LYS A 309 -2.37 6.05 -2.45
CA LYS A 309 -2.25 7.17 -3.40
C LYS A 309 -0.79 7.46 -3.72
N GLU A 310 0.08 7.43 -2.72
CA GLU A 310 1.52 7.61 -2.90
C GLU A 310 2.15 6.48 -3.73
N PHE A 311 1.83 5.23 -3.41
CA PHE A 311 2.32 4.06 -4.15
C PHE A 311 1.90 4.10 -5.62
N ARG A 312 0.62 4.40 -5.87
CA ARG A 312 0.09 4.52 -7.23
C ARG A 312 0.77 5.65 -7.98
N LYS A 313 0.90 6.83 -7.36
CA LYS A 313 1.58 7.98 -7.97
C LYS A 313 3.01 7.62 -8.38
N ALA A 314 3.76 6.95 -7.50
CA ALA A 314 5.13 6.52 -7.80
C ALA A 314 5.20 5.52 -8.96
N CYS A 315 4.28 4.54 -9.00
CA CYS A 315 4.17 3.61 -10.12
C CYS A 315 3.80 4.32 -11.43
N ASP A 316 2.83 5.23 -11.40
CA ASP A 316 2.37 5.98 -12.57
C ASP A 316 3.51 6.88 -13.10
N GLU A 317 4.30 7.51 -12.23
CA GLU A 317 5.49 8.27 -12.61
C GLU A 317 6.50 7.40 -13.35
N PHE A 318 6.83 6.21 -12.82
CA PHE A 318 7.74 5.27 -13.48
C PHE A 318 7.27 4.89 -14.89
N PHE A 319 6.01 4.49 -15.04
CA PHE A 319 5.48 4.04 -16.33
C PHE A 319 5.33 5.19 -17.32
N ASN A 320 5.10 6.43 -16.86
CA ASN A 320 5.14 7.62 -17.70
C ASN A 320 6.55 7.87 -18.25
N LEU A 321 7.59 7.80 -17.40
CA LEU A 321 8.98 7.93 -17.85
C LEU A 321 9.35 6.84 -18.89
N LYS A 322 8.94 5.59 -18.63
CA LYS A 322 9.13 4.48 -19.60
C LYS A 322 8.45 4.76 -20.94
N LYS A 323 7.23 5.30 -20.90
CA LYS A 323 6.47 5.68 -22.09
C LYS A 323 7.17 6.77 -22.88
N GLU A 324 7.73 7.76 -22.21
CA GLU A 324 8.50 8.85 -22.84
C GLU A 324 9.80 8.33 -23.48
N HIS A 325 10.55 7.48 -22.78
CA HIS A 325 11.75 6.84 -23.32
C HIS A 325 11.44 6.02 -24.59
N ASN A 326 10.39 5.19 -24.53
CA ASN A 326 9.96 4.39 -25.69
C ASN A 326 9.52 5.28 -26.87
N LYS A 327 8.88 6.42 -26.60
CA LYS A 327 8.51 7.39 -27.63
C LYS A 327 9.77 7.98 -28.30
N ALA A 328 10.74 8.42 -27.51
CA ALA A 328 12.00 8.97 -28.01
C ALA A 328 12.79 7.94 -28.84
N GLN A 329 12.89 6.69 -28.37
CA GLN A 329 13.49 5.57 -29.13
C GLN A 329 12.77 5.35 -30.47
N ASN A 330 11.45 5.36 -30.48
CA ASN A 330 10.66 5.14 -31.69
C ASN A 330 10.81 6.30 -32.70
N GLU A 331 10.97 7.54 -32.23
CA GLU A 331 11.30 8.69 -33.08
C GLU A 331 12.68 8.52 -33.75
N VAL A 332 13.70 8.09 -33.01
CA VAL A 332 15.03 7.77 -33.58
C VAL A 332 14.93 6.68 -34.65
N PHE A 333 14.20 5.59 -34.37
CA PHE A 333 13.98 4.53 -35.34
C PHE A 333 13.24 5.01 -36.59
N THR A 334 12.27 5.91 -36.43
CA THR A 334 11.51 6.50 -37.53
C THR A 334 12.40 7.39 -38.41
N GLN A 335 13.27 8.20 -37.81
CA GLN A 335 14.25 9.01 -38.54
C GLN A 335 15.22 8.14 -39.32
N ALA A 336 15.80 7.11 -38.69
CA ALA A 336 16.69 6.16 -39.35
C ALA A 336 15.99 5.41 -40.50
N ALA A 337 14.73 5.01 -40.31
CA ALA A 337 13.91 4.38 -41.35
C ALA A 337 13.74 5.30 -42.57
N ASN A 338 13.43 6.58 -42.34
CA ASN A 338 13.24 7.56 -43.41
C ASN A 338 14.55 7.80 -44.19
N GLN A 339 15.68 7.95 -43.50
CA GLN A 339 16.99 8.07 -44.15
C GLN A 339 17.32 6.83 -45.00
N LYS A 340 17.06 5.62 -44.47
CA LYS A 340 17.24 4.35 -45.21
C LYS A 340 16.35 4.28 -46.45
N LYS A 341 15.07 4.68 -46.34
CA LYS A 341 14.16 4.79 -47.51
C LYS A 341 14.70 5.75 -48.57
N THR A 342 15.25 6.90 -48.17
CA THR A 342 15.89 7.83 -49.12
C THR A 342 17.06 7.21 -49.85
N LEU A 343 17.91 6.41 -49.17
CA LEU A 343 18.99 5.69 -49.84
C LEU A 343 18.48 4.63 -50.83
N ILE A 344 17.39 3.95 -50.51
CA ILE A 344 16.73 3.00 -51.42
C ILE A 344 16.27 3.70 -52.70
N GLU A 345 15.57 4.84 -52.58
CA GLU A 345 15.12 5.59 -53.75
C GLU A 345 16.30 6.14 -54.59
N LYS A 346 17.38 6.60 -53.94
CA LYS A 346 18.62 6.97 -54.63
C LYS A 346 19.28 5.78 -55.34
N ALA A 347 19.25 4.58 -54.77
CA ALA A 347 19.77 3.38 -55.42
C ALA A 347 18.94 3.02 -56.66
N LYS A 348 17.60 3.11 -56.55
CA LYS A 348 16.68 2.86 -57.67
C LYS A 348 16.88 3.84 -58.84
N SER A 349 17.25 5.10 -58.58
CA SER A 349 17.49 6.06 -59.66
C SER A 349 18.67 5.70 -60.58
N PHE A 350 19.53 4.76 -60.17
CA PHE A 350 20.63 4.25 -60.99
C PHE A 350 20.28 3.01 -61.84
N HIS A 351 19.06 2.46 -61.76
CA HIS A 351 18.66 1.24 -62.49
C HIS A 351 18.84 1.35 -64.01
N GLY A 352 18.65 2.53 -64.59
CA GLY A 352 18.85 2.80 -66.02
C GLY A 352 20.18 3.46 -66.39
N ALA A 353 21.12 3.59 -65.44
CA ALA A 353 22.37 4.31 -65.68
C ALA A 353 23.34 3.49 -66.55
N THR A 354 23.81 4.09 -67.65
CA THR A 354 24.78 3.49 -68.58
C THR A 354 26.21 3.96 -68.37
N ASP A 355 26.42 5.04 -67.60
CA ASP A 355 27.75 5.39 -67.07
C ASP A 355 28.09 4.46 -65.90
N TRP A 356 28.53 3.25 -66.26
CA TRP A 356 28.81 2.17 -65.33
C TRP A 356 29.85 2.55 -64.27
N LYS A 357 30.82 3.41 -64.59
CA LYS A 357 31.91 3.76 -63.68
C LYS A 357 31.42 4.70 -62.59
N THR A 358 30.75 5.80 -62.97
CA THR A 358 30.23 6.79 -62.03
C THR A 358 29.09 6.21 -61.20
N ALA A 359 28.17 5.47 -61.82
CA ALA A 359 27.06 4.84 -61.10
C ALA A 359 27.52 3.77 -60.11
N SER A 360 28.53 2.95 -60.45
CA SER A 360 29.12 1.99 -59.49
C SER A 360 29.70 2.71 -58.27
N HIS A 361 30.45 3.80 -58.48
CA HIS A 361 31.02 4.58 -57.39
C HIS A 361 29.94 5.15 -56.46
N ASN A 362 28.89 5.73 -57.03
CA ASN A 362 27.78 6.30 -56.28
C ASN A 362 27.00 5.23 -55.49
N ILE A 363 26.69 4.09 -56.09
CA ILE A 363 25.99 3.00 -55.39
C ILE A 363 26.85 2.42 -54.25
N ILE A 364 28.16 2.27 -54.45
CA ILE A 364 29.09 1.86 -53.38
C ILE A 364 29.09 2.90 -52.25
N GLN A 365 29.02 4.19 -52.58
CA GLN A 365 28.91 5.23 -51.57
C GLN A 365 27.58 5.13 -50.79
N LEU A 366 26.45 4.89 -51.46
CA LEU A 366 25.17 4.64 -50.78
C LEU A 366 25.25 3.43 -49.84
N GLN A 367 25.95 2.36 -50.21
CA GLN A 367 26.17 1.20 -49.32
C GLN A 367 27.02 1.53 -48.10
N LYS A 368 27.98 2.47 -48.23
CA LYS A 368 28.73 2.98 -47.08
C LYS A 368 27.85 3.85 -46.20
N ASP A 369 27.09 4.78 -46.79
CA ASP A 369 26.17 5.66 -46.08
C ASP A 369 25.12 4.85 -45.31
N TRP A 370 24.61 3.76 -45.89
CA TRP A 370 23.69 2.84 -45.21
C TRP A 370 24.22 2.34 -43.87
N LYS A 371 25.51 1.95 -43.83
CA LYS A 371 26.16 1.43 -42.61
C LYS A 371 26.34 2.49 -41.54
N THR A 372 26.30 3.78 -41.91
CA THR A 372 26.37 4.90 -40.96
C THR A 372 25.00 5.26 -40.37
N ILE A 373 23.90 4.86 -41.02
CA ILE A 373 22.55 5.09 -40.48
C ILE A 373 22.27 4.06 -39.39
N GLY A 374 21.76 4.54 -38.26
CA GLY A 374 21.37 3.71 -37.12
C GLY A 374 20.28 2.68 -37.42
N PHE A 375 19.93 1.89 -36.41
CA PHE A 375 18.88 0.88 -36.50
C PHE A 375 17.49 1.52 -36.67
N ALA A 376 16.70 1.03 -37.62
CA ALA A 376 15.36 1.53 -37.95
C ALA A 376 14.24 0.71 -37.28
N GLY A 377 14.52 0.06 -36.15
CA GLY A 377 13.55 -0.78 -35.44
C GLY A 377 13.19 -2.05 -36.21
N LYS A 378 11.98 -2.58 -36.00
CA LYS A 378 11.54 -3.87 -36.55
C LYS A 378 11.56 -3.95 -38.08
N ILE A 379 11.51 -2.81 -38.78
CA ILE A 379 11.49 -2.76 -40.24
C ILE A 379 12.89 -2.75 -40.87
N ASP A 380 13.96 -2.69 -40.07
CA ASP A 380 15.34 -2.56 -40.56
C ASP A 380 15.73 -3.67 -41.55
N ASN A 381 15.42 -4.93 -41.21
CA ASN A 381 15.69 -6.08 -42.07
C ASN A 381 14.95 -5.99 -43.42
N LYS A 382 13.71 -5.50 -43.40
CA LYS A 382 12.92 -5.30 -44.62
C LYS A 382 13.58 -4.22 -45.49
N LEU A 383 13.92 -3.08 -44.89
CA LEU A 383 14.59 -1.99 -45.59
C LEU A 383 15.94 -2.44 -46.16
N TRP A 384 16.71 -3.25 -45.43
CA TRP A 384 17.97 -3.81 -45.92
C TRP A 384 17.77 -4.70 -47.15
N SER A 385 16.77 -5.58 -47.12
CA SER A 385 16.44 -6.44 -48.27
C SER A 385 16.06 -5.61 -49.51
N GLU A 386 15.26 -4.55 -49.32
CA GLU A 386 14.86 -3.65 -50.42
C GLU A 386 16.05 -2.86 -50.98
N PHE A 387 16.93 -2.36 -50.11
CA PHE A 387 18.13 -1.63 -50.52
C PHE A 387 19.10 -2.52 -51.31
N ARG A 388 19.33 -3.73 -50.82
CA ARG A 388 20.18 -4.71 -51.50
C ARG A 388 19.62 -5.06 -52.88
N ALA A 389 18.34 -5.39 -52.96
CA ALA A 389 17.68 -5.67 -54.23
C ALA A 389 17.79 -4.49 -55.21
N ALA A 390 17.65 -3.25 -54.73
CA ALA A 390 17.83 -2.06 -55.56
C ALA A 390 19.27 -1.93 -56.09
N CYS A 391 20.30 -2.23 -55.28
CA CYS A 391 21.69 -2.25 -55.74
C CYS A 391 21.95 -3.37 -56.75
N ASP A 392 21.41 -4.57 -56.50
CA ASP A 392 21.64 -5.76 -57.31
C ASP A 392 21.13 -5.57 -58.75
N VAL A 393 20.02 -4.85 -58.96
CA VAL A 393 19.50 -4.53 -60.31
C VAL A 393 20.58 -3.86 -61.19
N PHE A 394 21.28 -2.85 -60.66
CA PHE A 394 22.33 -2.15 -61.41
C PHE A 394 23.55 -3.05 -61.66
N PHE A 395 24.02 -3.77 -60.64
CA PHE A 395 25.22 -4.61 -60.79
C PHE A 395 24.97 -5.80 -61.73
N ASN A 396 23.77 -6.40 -61.69
CA ASN A 396 23.37 -7.44 -62.63
C ASN A 396 23.30 -6.90 -64.07
N ALA A 397 22.74 -5.70 -64.29
CA ALA A 397 22.70 -5.07 -65.60
C ALA A 397 24.11 -4.75 -66.14
N ARG A 398 25.02 -4.31 -65.26
CA ARG A 398 26.43 -4.07 -65.59
C ARG A 398 27.16 -5.37 -65.94
N GLU A 399 26.92 -6.43 -65.18
CA GLU A 399 27.52 -7.74 -65.42
C GLU A 399 27.07 -8.29 -66.79
N GLU A 400 25.78 -8.24 -67.09
CA GLU A 400 25.25 -8.68 -68.39
C GLU A 400 25.81 -7.84 -69.56
N ALA A 401 25.94 -6.51 -69.37
CA ALA A 401 26.55 -5.63 -70.38
C ALA A 401 28.04 -5.93 -70.67
N ASN A 402 28.78 -6.49 -69.70
CA ASN A 402 30.19 -6.85 -69.86
C ASN A 402 30.40 -8.31 -70.27
N LYS A 403 29.37 -9.16 -70.19
CA LYS A 403 29.44 -10.59 -70.44
C LYS A 403 29.93 -10.95 -71.84
N SER A 404 29.50 -10.21 -72.86
CA SER A 404 29.98 -10.40 -74.24
C SER A 404 31.47 -10.08 -74.37
N GLN A 405 31.93 -8.99 -73.75
CA GLN A 405 33.35 -8.60 -73.74
C GLN A 405 34.20 -9.60 -72.96
N ASP A 406 33.69 -10.15 -71.86
CA ASP A 406 34.41 -11.15 -71.07
C ASP A 406 34.51 -12.50 -71.79
N LEU A 407 33.46 -12.92 -72.50
CA LEU A 407 33.51 -14.09 -73.40
C LEU A 407 34.52 -13.88 -74.53
N GLU A 408 34.50 -12.72 -75.19
CA GLU A 408 35.45 -12.36 -76.24
C GLU A 408 36.89 -12.37 -75.72
N ARG A 409 37.14 -11.86 -74.50
CA ARG A 409 38.46 -11.92 -73.86
C ARG A 409 38.91 -13.35 -73.60
N VAL A 410 38.03 -14.22 -73.11
CA VAL A 410 38.35 -15.65 -72.91
C VAL A 410 38.69 -16.33 -74.23
N GLU A 411 37.94 -16.05 -75.30
CA GLU A 411 38.25 -16.57 -76.65
C GLU A 411 39.60 -16.06 -77.16
N ASN A 412 39.91 -14.78 -76.96
CA ASN A 412 41.22 -14.19 -77.29
C ASN A 412 42.36 -14.84 -76.50
N ALA A 413 42.14 -15.22 -75.23
CA ALA A 413 43.15 -15.95 -74.45
C ALA A 413 43.43 -17.35 -75.02
N ASN A 414 42.40 -18.06 -75.48
CA ASN A 414 42.56 -19.37 -76.10
C ASN A 414 43.32 -19.27 -77.44
N LYS A 415 42.95 -18.32 -78.31
CA LYS A 415 43.69 -18.04 -79.56
C LYS A 415 45.16 -17.71 -79.30
N LYS A 416 45.45 -16.89 -78.27
CA LYS A 416 46.82 -16.59 -77.85
C LYS A 416 47.58 -17.85 -77.39
N LYS A 417 46.96 -18.76 -76.65
CA LYS A 417 47.57 -20.05 -76.26
C LYS A 417 47.86 -20.94 -77.46
N GLU A 418 46.94 -21.04 -78.42
CA GLU A 418 47.13 -21.80 -79.65
C GLU A 418 48.31 -21.27 -80.47
N ILE A 419 48.47 -19.94 -80.56
CA ILE A 419 49.62 -19.32 -81.22
C ILE A 419 50.93 -19.66 -80.49
N ILE A 420 50.96 -19.62 -79.16
CA ILE A 420 52.14 -20.02 -78.36
C ILE A 420 52.50 -21.48 -78.63
N GLN A 421 51.51 -22.38 -78.64
CA GLN A 421 51.71 -23.80 -78.95
C GLN A 421 52.24 -23.99 -80.37
N SER A 422 51.73 -23.22 -81.34
CA SER A 422 52.18 -23.23 -82.73
C SER A 422 53.64 -22.78 -82.86
N ILE A 423 54.06 -21.76 -82.09
CA ILE A 423 55.46 -21.33 -81.98
C ILE A 423 56.31 -22.47 -81.42
N MET A 424 55.88 -23.15 -80.35
CA MET A 424 56.63 -24.24 -79.73
C MET A 424 56.77 -25.47 -80.64
N ALA A 425 55.74 -25.79 -81.43
CA ALA A 425 55.70 -26.95 -82.32
C ALA A 425 56.41 -26.74 -83.66
N LEU A 426 56.78 -25.50 -84.01
CA LEU A 426 57.42 -25.18 -85.29
C LEU A 426 58.76 -25.93 -85.46
N GLU A 427 58.87 -26.77 -86.49
CA GLU A 427 60.10 -27.51 -86.82
C GLU A 427 61.10 -26.62 -87.57
N THR A 428 62.38 -26.70 -87.20
CA THR A 428 63.46 -25.86 -87.76
C THR A 428 64.13 -26.56 -88.94
N THR A 429 63.40 -26.79 -90.03
CA THR A 429 63.90 -27.47 -91.24
C THR A 429 64.61 -26.51 -92.19
N ASP A 430 63.95 -25.42 -92.60
CA ASP A 430 64.53 -24.31 -93.37
C ASP A 430 64.56 -23.00 -92.56
N LYS A 431 65.73 -22.34 -92.55
CA LYS A 431 65.96 -21.13 -91.75
C LYS A 431 65.09 -19.97 -92.20
N ARG A 432 64.93 -19.74 -93.50
CA ARG A 432 64.18 -18.59 -94.03
C ARG A 432 62.68 -18.80 -93.80
N GLU A 433 62.18 -20.00 -94.04
CA GLU A 433 60.78 -20.34 -93.80
C GLU A 433 60.43 -20.26 -92.31
N THR A 434 61.30 -20.76 -91.43
CA THR A 434 61.09 -20.67 -89.97
C THR A 434 61.04 -19.21 -89.50
N LEU A 435 61.91 -18.33 -90.03
CA LEU A 435 61.91 -16.91 -89.67
C LEU A 435 60.65 -16.17 -90.13
N VAL A 436 60.12 -16.52 -91.30
CA VAL A 436 58.84 -15.98 -91.79
C VAL A 436 57.69 -16.47 -90.91
N ALA A 437 57.64 -17.76 -90.60
CA ALA A 437 56.59 -18.34 -89.75
C ALA A 437 56.58 -17.76 -88.33
N LEU A 438 57.74 -17.55 -87.70
CA LEU A 438 57.83 -16.93 -86.37
C LEU A 438 57.32 -15.48 -86.39
N LYS A 439 57.63 -14.71 -87.44
CA LYS A 439 57.15 -13.34 -87.61
C LYS A 439 55.64 -13.30 -87.80
N ASP A 440 55.08 -14.21 -88.60
CA ASP A 440 53.64 -14.28 -88.86
C ASP A 440 52.87 -14.68 -87.58
N LEU A 441 53.39 -15.63 -86.81
CA LEU A 441 52.82 -16.02 -85.51
C LEU A 441 52.91 -14.89 -84.48
N ALA A 442 54.01 -14.13 -84.45
CA ALA A 442 54.14 -12.95 -83.60
C ALA A 442 53.12 -11.85 -83.98
N ALA A 443 52.92 -11.63 -85.28
CA ALA A 443 51.91 -10.71 -85.77
C ALA A 443 50.48 -11.18 -85.43
N ALA A 444 50.18 -12.47 -85.58
CA ALA A 444 48.90 -13.05 -85.19
C ALA A 444 48.63 -12.90 -83.68
N PHE A 445 49.65 -13.08 -82.84
CA PHE A 445 49.54 -12.85 -81.39
C PHE A 445 49.23 -11.39 -81.07
N ALA A 446 49.88 -10.46 -81.77
CA ALA A 446 49.69 -9.02 -81.61
C ALA A 446 48.29 -8.55 -82.06
N GLN A 447 47.76 -9.13 -83.13
CA GLN A 447 46.43 -8.81 -83.68
C GLN A 447 45.29 -9.43 -82.87
N THR A 448 45.53 -10.54 -82.17
CA THR A 448 44.55 -11.12 -81.26
C THR A 448 44.27 -10.15 -80.11
N GLY A 449 42.99 -9.87 -79.87
CA GLY A 449 42.52 -8.90 -78.87
C GLY A 449 42.97 -9.19 -77.44
N PRO A 450 42.63 -8.33 -76.46
CA PRO A 450 43.09 -8.48 -75.09
C PRO A 450 42.54 -9.77 -74.45
N ALA A 451 43.39 -10.45 -73.69
CA ALA A 451 43.00 -11.57 -72.82
C ALA A 451 42.45 -11.04 -71.47
N PRO A 452 41.81 -11.90 -70.64
CA PRO A 452 41.37 -11.51 -69.30
C PRO A 452 42.54 -11.00 -68.47
N HIS A 453 42.28 -10.03 -67.59
CA HIS A 453 43.32 -9.30 -66.86
C HIS A 453 44.28 -10.23 -66.09
N ASN A 454 43.76 -11.31 -65.50
CA ASN A 454 44.55 -12.31 -64.77
C ASN A 454 45.43 -13.21 -65.64
N HIS A 455 45.15 -13.32 -66.95
CA HIS A 455 45.90 -14.14 -67.89
C HIS A 455 46.86 -13.33 -68.77
N LYS A 456 46.61 -12.03 -68.91
CA LYS A 456 47.31 -11.13 -69.84
C LYS A 456 48.83 -11.16 -69.68
N GLU A 457 49.34 -11.04 -68.45
CA GLU A 457 50.79 -11.00 -68.18
C GLU A 457 51.46 -12.37 -68.42
N ASN A 458 50.83 -13.45 -67.94
CA ASN A 458 51.38 -14.79 -68.10
C ASN A 458 51.45 -15.22 -69.58
N LEU A 459 50.37 -14.99 -70.34
CA LEU A 459 50.34 -15.32 -71.77
C LEU A 459 51.42 -14.56 -72.55
N TYR A 460 51.67 -13.29 -72.20
CA TYR A 460 52.74 -12.53 -72.84
C TYR A 460 54.14 -13.08 -72.49
N ALA A 461 54.36 -13.47 -71.23
CA ALA A 461 55.62 -14.07 -70.80
C ALA A 461 55.89 -15.43 -71.49
N GLU A 462 54.87 -16.29 -71.57
CA GLU A 462 54.93 -17.57 -72.28
C GLU A 462 55.21 -17.39 -73.77
N PHE A 463 54.51 -16.46 -74.42
CA PHE A 463 54.74 -16.09 -75.82
C PHE A 463 56.17 -15.61 -76.07
N LYS A 464 56.66 -14.69 -75.24
CA LYS A 464 58.02 -14.18 -75.37
C LYS A 464 59.05 -15.29 -75.21
N LYS A 465 58.88 -16.15 -74.21
CA LYS A 465 59.76 -17.30 -73.97
C LYS A 465 59.75 -18.26 -75.17
N ALA A 466 58.58 -18.59 -75.70
CA ALA A 466 58.45 -19.48 -76.85
C ALA A 466 59.15 -18.92 -78.10
N LEU A 467 59.04 -17.61 -78.36
CA LEU A 467 59.81 -16.94 -79.42
C LEU A 467 61.32 -17.04 -79.15
N ASP A 468 61.77 -16.60 -77.96
CA ASP A 468 63.20 -16.59 -77.61
C ASP A 468 63.84 -17.98 -77.75
N ASP A 469 63.16 -19.04 -77.27
CA ASP A 469 63.62 -20.43 -77.36
C ASP A 469 63.77 -20.88 -78.82
N LYS A 470 62.80 -20.56 -79.70
CA LYS A 470 62.88 -20.92 -81.13
C LYS A 470 63.94 -20.14 -81.88
N TYR A 471 64.05 -18.83 -81.67
CA TYR A 471 65.12 -18.04 -82.30
C TYR A 471 66.52 -18.51 -81.88
N ASN A 472 66.69 -18.94 -80.63
CA ASN A 472 67.96 -19.49 -80.14
C ASN A 472 68.30 -20.88 -80.70
N SER A 473 67.29 -21.68 -81.09
CA SER A 473 67.49 -23.01 -81.68
C SER A 473 68.00 -22.99 -83.13
N LEU A 474 67.88 -21.84 -83.82
CA LEU A 474 68.40 -21.68 -85.17
C LEU A 474 69.93 -21.61 -85.17
N SER A 475 70.58 -22.47 -85.94
CA SER A 475 72.04 -22.47 -86.12
C SER A 475 72.49 -21.32 -87.03
N LEU A 476 72.47 -20.10 -86.48
CA LEU A 476 72.83 -18.85 -87.16
C LEU A 476 74.32 -18.54 -86.96
N ASP A 477 74.97 -17.93 -87.95
CA ASP A 477 76.31 -17.38 -87.76
C ASP A 477 76.26 -16.16 -86.80
N ALA A 478 77.42 -15.73 -86.30
CA ALA A 478 77.48 -14.68 -85.27
C ALA A 478 76.86 -13.33 -85.71
N LYS A 479 76.84 -13.03 -87.02
CA LYS A 479 76.29 -11.78 -87.57
C LYS A 479 74.79 -11.90 -87.84
N GLU A 480 74.36 -13.03 -88.40
CA GLU A 480 72.94 -13.35 -88.59
C GLU A 480 72.20 -13.46 -87.26
N LYS A 481 72.83 -14.08 -86.25
CA LYS A 481 72.26 -14.25 -84.92
C LYS A 481 71.94 -12.92 -84.25
N ASP A 482 72.84 -11.94 -84.38
CA ASP A 482 72.67 -10.61 -83.78
C ASP A 482 71.49 -9.83 -84.40
N GLU A 483 71.36 -9.86 -85.73
CA GLU A 483 70.28 -9.17 -86.45
C GLU A 483 68.92 -9.84 -86.22
N VAL A 484 68.89 -11.19 -86.23
CA VAL A 484 67.66 -11.97 -86.02
C VAL A 484 67.16 -11.85 -84.59
N LEU A 485 68.03 -11.92 -83.58
CA LEU A 485 67.63 -11.75 -82.17
C LEU A 485 67.12 -10.34 -81.89
N PHE A 486 67.67 -9.32 -82.55
CA PHE A 486 67.14 -7.96 -82.42
C PHE A 486 65.75 -7.81 -83.06
N LYS A 487 65.52 -8.38 -84.26
CA LYS A 487 64.19 -8.41 -84.88
C LYS A 487 63.18 -9.18 -84.03
N SER A 488 63.56 -10.36 -83.52
CA SER A 488 62.75 -11.13 -82.55
C SER A 488 62.35 -10.29 -81.33
N LYS A 489 63.30 -9.57 -80.74
CA LYS A 489 63.05 -8.68 -79.61
C LYS A 489 62.02 -7.61 -79.96
N LEU A 490 62.08 -7.04 -81.17
CA LEU A 490 61.09 -6.07 -81.65
C LEU A 490 59.72 -6.72 -81.89
N ASP A 491 59.66 -7.89 -82.53
CA ASP A 491 58.43 -8.64 -82.75
C ASP A 491 57.73 -8.97 -81.41
N GLY A 492 58.50 -9.37 -80.40
CA GLY A 492 58.03 -9.56 -79.03
C GLY A 492 57.55 -8.27 -78.36
N MET A 493 58.15 -7.12 -78.65
CA MET A 493 57.69 -5.81 -78.15
C MET A 493 56.41 -5.35 -78.85
N PHE A 494 56.27 -5.56 -80.15
CA PHE A 494 55.07 -5.20 -80.92
C PHE A 494 53.84 -5.98 -80.49
N ALA A 495 54.03 -7.24 -80.13
CA ALA A 495 53.01 -8.13 -79.58
C ALA A 495 52.63 -7.82 -78.12
N SER A 496 53.35 -6.92 -77.46
CA SER A 496 53.07 -6.54 -76.08
C SER A 496 51.88 -5.59 -75.97
N PRO A 497 51.03 -5.76 -74.94
CA PRO A 497 50.03 -4.76 -74.59
C PRO A 497 50.62 -3.39 -74.24
N ASP A 498 51.87 -3.35 -73.78
CA ASP A 498 52.60 -2.14 -73.39
C ASP A 498 53.59 -1.69 -74.46
N ARG A 499 53.37 -2.06 -75.73
CA ARG A 499 54.27 -1.79 -76.87
C ARG A 499 54.80 -0.36 -76.90
N ALA A 500 53.95 0.63 -76.65
CA ALA A 500 54.34 2.04 -76.71
C ALA A 500 55.44 2.36 -75.67
N LYS A 501 55.27 1.87 -74.43
CA LYS A 501 56.25 2.07 -73.35
C LYS A 501 57.53 1.28 -73.60
N LEU A 502 57.42 0.04 -74.08
CA LEU A 502 58.57 -0.82 -74.35
C LEU A 502 59.44 -0.30 -75.49
N LEU A 503 58.83 0.10 -76.62
CA LEU A 503 59.55 0.64 -77.78
C LEU A 503 60.24 1.98 -77.44
N GLN A 504 59.58 2.85 -76.68
CA GLN A 504 60.20 4.11 -76.22
C GLN A 504 61.42 3.86 -75.31
N ARG A 505 61.31 2.89 -74.41
CA ARG A 505 62.43 2.49 -73.56
C ARG A 505 63.60 1.96 -74.40
N GLU A 506 63.33 1.07 -75.36
CA GLU A 506 64.37 0.50 -76.22
C GLU A 506 65.07 1.58 -77.07
N LYS A 507 64.31 2.54 -77.63
CA LYS A 507 64.87 3.70 -78.33
C LYS A 507 65.83 4.50 -77.46
N SER A 508 65.40 4.83 -76.23
CA SER A 508 66.22 5.58 -75.28
C SER A 508 67.52 4.85 -74.96
N GLU A 509 67.47 3.53 -74.75
CA GLU A 509 68.66 2.72 -74.45
C GLU A 509 69.64 2.64 -75.63
N ILE A 510 69.16 2.44 -76.86
CA ILE A 510 70.03 2.43 -78.05
C ILE A 510 70.72 3.78 -78.23
N ARG A 511 70.00 4.89 -78.06
CA ARG A 511 70.58 6.25 -78.17
C ARG A 511 71.64 6.50 -77.10
N LYS A 512 71.40 6.12 -75.84
CA LYS A 512 72.41 6.21 -74.77
C LYS A 512 73.65 5.39 -75.09
N GLN A 513 73.50 4.21 -75.67
CA GLN A 513 74.63 3.38 -76.08
C GLN A 513 75.44 4.05 -77.20
N ILE A 514 74.77 4.61 -78.22
CA ILE A 514 75.42 5.39 -79.28
C ILE A 514 76.20 6.57 -78.68
N GLU A 515 75.55 7.35 -77.81
CA GLU A 515 76.18 8.51 -77.17
C GLU A 515 77.40 8.12 -76.35
N LYS A 516 77.31 7.04 -75.55
CA LYS A 516 78.43 6.53 -74.76
C LYS A 516 79.62 6.12 -75.63
N ILE A 517 79.37 5.31 -76.67
CA ILE A 517 80.44 4.86 -77.58
C ILE A 517 81.03 6.06 -78.34
N GLN A 518 80.21 7.05 -78.71
CA GLN A 518 80.68 8.28 -79.35
C GLN A 518 81.56 9.12 -78.41
N GLN A 519 81.17 9.27 -77.15
CA GLN A 519 81.97 9.98 -76.15
C GLN A 519 83.29 9.26 -75.87
N GLU A 520 83.28 7.94 -75.73
CA GLU A 520 84.49 7.12 -75.60
C GLU A 520 85.40 7.26 -76.83
N SER A 521 84.83 7.23 -78.04
CA SER A 521 85.57 7.47 -79.30
C SER A 521 86.21 8.85 -79.33
N ASN A 522 85.44 9.90 -79.03
CA ASN A 522 85.93 11.28 -78.98
C ASN A 522 87.01 11.46 -77.92
N GLN A 523 86.89 10.81 -76.75
CA GLN A 523 87.90 10.85 -75.70
C GLN A 523 89.18 10.14 -76.12
N MET A 524 89.08 8.98 -76.78
CA MET A 524 90.22 8.28 -77.36
C MET A 524 90.94 9.13 -78.42
N GLU A 525 90.19 9.78 -79.31
CA GLU A 525 90.73 10.71 -80.32
C GLU A 525 91.41 11.94 -79.69
N ASN A 526 90.78 12.56 -78.68
CA ASN A 526 91.36 13.70 -77.96
C ASN A 526 92.61 13.31 -77.18
N ASN A 527 92.60 12.16 -76.51
CA ASN A 527 93.77 11.63 -75.82
C ASN A 527 94.90 11.34 -76.82
N LEU A 528 94.59 10.75 -77.98
CA LEU A 528 95.56 10.51 -79.04
C LEU A 528 96.17 11.82 -79.57
N ALA A 529 95.37 12.87 -79.74
CA ALA A 529 95.85 14.20 -80.13
C ALA A 529 96.86 14.78 -79.12
N PHE A 530 96.73 14.44 -77.83
CA PHE A 530 97.64 14.87 -76.77
C PHE A 530 98.97 14.10 -76.77
N PHE A 531 98.95 12.79 -77.06
CA PHE A 531 100.14 11.92 -77.07
C PHE A 531 100.90 11.90 -78.42
N ALA A 532 100.35 12.52 -79.46
CA ALA A 532 100.85 12.58 -80.84
C ALA A 532 102.31 13.03 -81.02
N LYS A 533 102.92 13.67 -80.00
CA LYS A 533 104.30 14.20 -80.03
C LYS A 533 105.31 13.41 -79.18
N SER A 534 104.93 12.26 -78.59
CA SER A 534 105.80 11.48 -77.69
C SER A 534 106.57 10.36 -78.43
N LYS A 535 107.80 10.04 -77.98
CA LYS A 535 108.58 8.89 -78.50
C LYS A 535 107.91 7.58 -78.05
N GLY A 536 107.13 6.96 -78.96
CA GLY A 536 106.25 5.81 -78.70
C GLY A 536 104.83 5.97 -79.27
N ALA A 537 104.50 7.13 -79.82
CA ALA A 537 103.16 7.50 -80.29
C ALA A 537 102.60 6.64 -81.44
N ASP A 538 103.43 6.02 -82.28
CA ASP A 538 102.93 5.34 -83.49
C ASP A 538 102.19 4.03 -83.19
N ALA A 539 102.65 3.23 -82.22
CA ALA A 539 101.97 2.01 -81.80
C ALA A 539 100.65 2.32 -81.04
N LEU A 540 100.66 3.37 -80.22
CA LEU A 540 99.47 3.86 -79.52
C LEU A 540 98.44 4.44 -80.50
N ARG A 541 98.89 5.16 -81.53
CA ARG A 541 98.05 5.68 -82.61
C ARG A 541 97.35 4.56 -83.38
N ALA A 542 98.09 3.52 -83.79
CA ALA A 542 97.50 2.38 -84.48
C ALA A 542 96.46 1.62 -83.63
N ASP A 543 96.70 1.46 -82.32
CA ASP A 543 95.73 0.83 -81.40
C ASP A 543 94.48 1.70 -81.18
N VAL A 544 94.65 3.02 -81.01
CA VAL A 544 93.53 3.95 -80.87
C VAL A 544 92.72 4.04 -82.16
N ASP A 545 93.36 4.16 -83.33
CA ASP A 545 92.66 4.19 -84.63
C ASP A 545 91.86 2.89 -84.86
N LYS A 546 92.40 1.73 -84.44
CA LYS A 546 91.68 0.45 -84.49
C LYS A 546 90.46 0.45 -83.57
N LYS A 547 90.58 1.00 -82.36
CA LYS A 547 89.47 1.13 -81.39
C LYS A 547 88.41 2.12 -81.85
N VAL A 548 88.79 3.26 -82.43
CA VAL A 548 87.88 4.24 -83.05
C VAL A 548 87.14 3.63 -84.25
N ALA A 549 87.86 2.92 -85.12
CA ALA A 549 87.24 2.20 -86.25
C ALA A 549 86.30 1.07 -85.80
N GLN A 550 86.54 0.47 -84.63
CA GLN A 550 85.63 -0.49 -84.01
C GLN A 550 84.41 0.21 -83.39
N ALA A 551 84.61 1.30 -82.65
CA ALA A 551 83.56 2.13 -82.07
C ALA A 551 82.59 2.65 -83.16
N ASN A 552 83.11 3.18 -84.27
CA ASN A 552 82.31 3.62 -85.42
C ASN A 552 81.50 2.47 -86.05
N ARG A 553 82.09 1.26 -86.13
CA ARG A 553 81.36 0.07 -86.61
C ARG A 553 80.23 -0.34 -85.66
N GLU A 554 80.42 -0.26 -84.36
CA GLU A 554 79.37 -0.54 -83.36
C GLU A 554 78.28 0.55 -83.36
N ILE A 555 78.64 1.82 -83.50
CA ILE A 555 77.68 2.93 -83.65
C ILE A 555 76.80 2.71 -84.88
N GLU A 556 77.38 2.37 -86.04
CA GLU A 556 76.60 2.10 -87.25
C GLU A 556 75.67 0.89 -87.11
N LYS A 557 76.09 -0.16 -86.38
CA LYS A 557 75.18 -1.27 -86.03
C LYS A 557 74.00 -0.81 -85.18
N LEU A 558 74.24 -0.01 -84.14
CA LEU A 558 73.19 0.53 -83.27
C LEU A 558 72.25 1.49 -84.02
N LYS A 559 72.77 2.32 -84.93
CA LYS A 559 71.94 3.15 -85.81
C LYS A 559 71.06 2.32 -86.74
N ASN A 560 71.60 1.24 -87.30
CA ASN A 560 70.82 0.33 -88.15
C ASN A 560 69.72 -0.38 -87.35
N ARG A 561 69.96 -0.72 -86.08
CA ARG A 561 68.92 -1.21 -85.17
C ARG A 561 67.82 -0.17 -84.90
N LEU A 562 68.22 1.08 -84.70
CA LEU A 562 67.29 2.18 -84.45
C LEU A 562 66.31 2.40 -85.61
N LYS A 563 66.79 2.31 -86.86
CA LYS A 563 65.98 2.37 -88.09
C LYS A 563 64.94 1.25 -88.23
N LEU A 564 65.10 0.14 -87.49
CA LEU A 564 64.11 -0.95 -87.48
C LEU A 564 62.97 -0.69 -86.50
N ILE A 565 63.08 0.33 -85.63
CA ILE A 565 62.01 0.74 -84.72
C ILE A 565 61.17 1.83 -85.40
N PRO A 566 59.84 1.67 -85.54
CA PRO A 566 58.98 2.62 -86.23
C PRO A 566 59.14 4.06 -85.73
N ASN A 567 59.10 5.01 -86.67
CA ASN A 567 59.25 6.46 -86.45
C ASN A 567 60.69 6.92 -86.14
N GLU A 568 61.71 6.22 -86.63
CA GLU A 568 63.12 6.64 -86.78
C GLU A 568 63.71 6.07 -88.07
#